data_AF-U9URD4-F1
#
_entry.id   AF-U9URD4-F1
#
_cell.length_a   1.000
_cell.length_b   1.000
_cell.length_c   1.000
_cell.angle_alpha   90.00
_cell.angle_beta   90.00
_cell.angle_gamma   90.00
#
_symmetry.space_group_name_H-M   'P 1'
#
loop_
_entity.id
_entity.type
_entity.pdbx_description
1 polymer ?
#
loop_
_entity_poly.entity_id
_entity_poly.type
_entity_poly.pdbx_seq_one_letter_code
_entity_poly.pdbx_strand_id
1 'polypeptide(L)'
;MDDISVKINDDANKIEIEVDKIDVDKIDFDKIEVDKNDVHKNNDEIFTFDNKLHNGNPITRIEISTNEDYLITYSKEDRSIVGWNVEDIDKVQLKFDQTVKINESIYSLCVSDEKFIFNNKNGTHNGK
;
A
#
# COMPACT_ATOMS: atom_id res chain seq x y z
N MET A 1 -45.37 7.94 -8.89
CA MET A 1 -46.65 7.38 -8.40
C MET A 1 -47.56 7.47 -9.60
N ASP A 2 -47.86 6.33 -10.20
CA ASP A 2 -48.69 6.29 -11.40
C ASP A 2 -50.15 6.40 -10.95
N ASP A 3 -50.89 7.32 -11.56
CA ASP A 3 -52.27 7.60 -11.18
C ASP A 3 -53.18 6.51 -11.76
N ILE A 4 -53.65 5.59 -10.91
CA ILE A 4 -54.59 4.55 -11.31
C ILE A 4 -56.00 5.13 -11.26
N SER A 5 -56.66 5.24 -12.41
CA SER A 5 -58.07 5.64 -12.49
C SER A 5 -58.97 4.44 -12.78
N VAL A 6 -60.04 4.31 -12.01
CA VAL A 6 -61.02 3.22 -12.15
C VAL A 6 -62.36 3.82 -12.55
N LYS A 7 -62.90 3.37 -13.68
CA LYS A 7 -64.24 3.76 -14.16
C LYS A 7 -65.17 2.56 -14.01
N ILE A 8 -66.28 2.77 -13.30
CA ILE A 8 -67.33 1.77 -13.10
C ILE A 8 -68.50 2.17 -14.00
N ASN A 9 -68.81 1.34 -15.00
CA ASN A 9 -69.96 1.55 -15.86
C ASN A 9 -71.08 0.61 -15.41
N ASP A 10 -72.27 1.16 -15.12
CA ASP A 10 -73.38 0.42 -14.49
C ASP A 10 -74.06 -0.63 -15.38
N ASP A 11 -73.70 -0.75 -16.66
CA ASP A 11 -74.47 -1.53 -17.65
C ASP A 11 -73.89 -2.92 -18.02
N ALA A 12 -72.81 -3.34 -17.36
CA ALA A 12 -72.37 -4.73 -17.29
C ALA A 12 -71.27 -4.80 -16.24
N ASN A 13 -71.21 -5.88 -15.45
CA ASN A 13 -70.15 -6.16 -14.47
C ASN A 13 -68.75 -6.30 -15.13
N LYS A 14 -68.24 -5.22 -15.72
CA LYS A 14 -66.94 -5.15 -16.38
C LYS A 14 -66.26 -3.88 -15.90
N ILE A 15 -65.30 -4.09 -15.00
CA ILE A 15 -64.39 -3.04 -14.55
C ILE A 15 -63.25 -3.00 -15.58
N GLU A 16 -63.07 -1.85 -16.23
CA GLU A 16 -61.93 -1.61 -17.11
C GLU A 16 -60.90 -0.77 -16.36
N ILE A 17 -59.68 -1.31 -16.25
CA ILE A 17 -58.56 -0.66 -15.58
C ILE A 17 -57.59 -0.20 -16.67
N GLU A 18 -57.45 1.11 -16.83
CA GLU A 18 -56.44 1.71 -17.68
C GLU A 18 -55.20 1.96 -16.84
N VAL A 19 -54.07 1.37 -17.23
CA VAL A 19 -52.76 1.59 -16.61
C VAL A 19 -51.91 2.37 -17.61
N ASP A 20 -51.41 3.52 -17.20
CA ASP A 20 -50.49 4.31 -18.00
C ASP A 20 -49.23 3.47 -18.29
N LYS A 21 -48.94 3.30 -19.57
CA LYS A 21 -47.74 2.57 -20.01
C LYS A 21 -46.54 3.47 -19.80
N ILE A 22 -45.54 2.99 -19.06
CA ILE A 22 -44.27 3.68 -18.90
C ILE A 22 -43.64 3.85 -20.29
N ASP A 23 -43.44 5.11 -20.68
CA ASP A 23 -42.85 5.49 -21.96
C ASP A 23 -41.31 5.43 -21.84
N VAL A 24 -40.74 4.30 -22.23
CA VAL A 24 -39.29 4.01 -22.15
C VAL A 24 -38.49 5.00 -23.00
N ASP A 25 -39.08 5.60 -24.04
CA ASP A 25 -38.43 6.56 -24.93
C ASP A 25 -38.19 7.93 -24.26
N LYS A 26 -38.84 8.20 -23.11
CA LYS A 26 -38.60 9.40 -22.28
C LYS A 26 -37.48 9.23 -21.25
N ILE A 27 -36.88 8.03 -21.13
CA ILE A 27 -35.78 7.79 -20.21
C ILE A 27 -34.51 8.39 -20.82
N ASP A 28 -34.05 9.49 -20.22
CA ASP A 28 -32.79 10.12 -20.56
C ASP A 28 -31.64 9.37 -19.86
N PHE A 29 -31.04 8.41 -20.56
CA PHE A 29 -29.93 7.61 -20.05
C PHE A 29 -28.72 8.46 -19.67
N ASP A 30 -28.58 9.65 -20.25
CA ASP A 30 -27.46 10.57 -19.97
C ASP A 30 -27.57 11.25 -18.60
N LYS A 31 -28.74 11.19 -17.94
CA LYS A 31 -28.96 11.69 -16.58
C LYS A 31 -28.76 10.65 -15.48
N ILE A 32 -28.46 9.40 -15.82
CA ILE A 32 -28.20 8.36 -14.83
C ILE A 32 -26.77 8.54 -14.30
N GLU A 33 -26.62 9.27 -13.20
CA GLU A 33 -25.38 9.27 -12.43
C GLU A 33 -25.20 7.91 -11.76
N VAL A 34 -24.38 7.06 -12.39
CA VAL A 34 -23.84 5.87 -11.73
C VAL A 34 -22.75 6.38 -10.80
N ASP A 35 -23.01 6.33 -9.50
CA ASP A 35 -22.00 6.59 -8.48
C ASP A 35 -20.89 5.54 -8.68
N LYS A 36 -19.80 5.97 -9.31
CA LYS A 36 -18.64 5.11 -9.51
C LYS A 36 -18.05 4.97 -8.13
N ASN A 37 -18.23 3.81 -7.51
CA ASN A 37 -17.39 3.42 -6.38
C ASN A 37 -15.94 3.60 -6.84
N ASP A 38 -15.33 4.69 -6.38
CA ASP A 38 -13.95 5.02 -6.65
C ASP A 38 -13.15 4.00 -5.87
N VAL A 39 -12.89 2.85 -6.51
CA VAL A 39 -11.96 1.86 -5.98
C VAL A 39 -10.66 2.62 -5.90
N HIS A 40 -10.32 3.07 -4.69
CA HIS A 40 -9.08 3.73 -4.38
C HIS A 40 -7.98 2.78 -4.89
N LYS A 41 -7.46 3.07 -6.08
CA LYS A 41 -6.29 2.38 -6.60
C LYS A 41 -5.20 2.82 -5.65
N ASN A 42 -4.83 1.93 -4.73
CA ASN A 42 -3.54 2.02 -4.08
C ASN A 42 -2.52 2.00 -5.22
N ASN A 43 -2.11 3.18 -5.69
CA ASN A 43 -0.94 3.38 -6.54
C ASN A 43 0.28 3.12 -5.65
N ASP A 44 0.39 1.92 -5.11
CA ASP A 44 1.58 1.48 -4.39
C ASP A 44 2.66 1.37 -5.47
N GLU A 45 3.34 2.48 -5.71
CA GLU A 45 4.44 2.57 -6.65
C GLU A 45 5.55 1.67 -6.09
N ILE A 46 5.73 0.50 -6.69
CA ILE A 46 6.76 -0.44 -6.26
C ILE A 46 8.10 0.14 -6.68
N PHE A 47 8.80 0.79 -5.75
CA PHE A 47 10.15 1.27 -5.96
C PHE A 47 11.12 0.09 -6.04
N THR A 48 11.66 -0.18 -7.23
CA THR A 48 12.76 -1.14 -7.42
C THR A 48 14.08 -0.39 -7.41
N PHE A 49 14.92 -0.63 -6.39
CA PHE A 49 16.28 -0.12 -6.38
C PHE A 49 17.20 -1.10 -7.15
N ASP A 50 17.82 -0.64 -8.24
CA ASP A 50 18.83 -1.39 -9.01
C ASP A 50 20.15 -1.63 -8.26
N ASN A 51 20.23 -1.13 -7.02
CA ASN A 51 21.39 -1.34 -6.17
C ASN A 51 21.41 -2.81 -5.73
N LYS A 52 22.33 -3.59 -6.31
CA LYS A 52 22.69 -4.97 -5.91
C LYS A 52 23.32 -5.00 -4.51
N LEU A 53 22.64 -4.43 -3.54
CA LEU A 53 23.00 -4.45 -2.14
C LEU A 53 22.89 -5.88 -1.65
N HIS A 54 23.74 -6.21 -0.68
CA HIS A 54 23.97 -7.58 -0.27
C HIS A 54 24.39 -8.54 -1.41
N ASN A 55 24.90 -8.02 -2.53
CA ASN A 55 25.20 -8.80 -3.75
C ASN A 55 24.01 -9.65 -4.23
N GLY A 56 22.77 -9.20 -3.95
CA GLY A 56 21.55 -9.93 -4.29
C GLY A 56 21.22 -11.11 -3.38
N ASN A 57 22.00 -11.34 -2.31
CA ASN A 57 21.66 -12.36 -1.32
C ASN A 57 20.51 -11.91 -0.41
N PRO A 58 19.77 -12.84 0.20
CA PRO A 58 18.63 -12.51 1.05
C PRO A 58 19.01 -11.63 2.24
N ILE A 59 18.13 -10.68 2.56
CA ILE A 59 18.15 -9.94 3.82
C ILE A 59 17.59 -10.87 4.90
N THR A 60 18.37 -11.07 5.96
CA THR A 60 18.07 -12.00 7.05
C THR A 60 17.70 -11.31 8.36
N ARG A 61 17.97 -10.01 8.46
CA ARG A 61 17.65 -9.18 9.62
C ARG A 61 17.48 -7.73 9.18
N ILE A 62 16.54 -7.04 9.81
CA ILE A 62 16.31 -5.60 9.70
C ILE A 62 16.26 -5.06 11.13
N GLU A 63 16.94 -3.96 11.39
CA GLU A 63 16.84 -3.23 12.66
C GLU A 63 16.55 -1.77 12.32
N ILE A 64 15.65 -1.14 13.07
CA ILE A 64 15.18 0.23 12.85
C ILE A 64 15.50 1.07 14.08
N SER A 65 15.90 2.32 13.88
CA SER A 65 16.20 3.25 14.96
C SER A 65 14.94 3.68 15.70
N THR A 66 15.11 4.22 16.91
CA THR A 66 14.00 4.59 17.79
C THR A 66 13.07 5.62 17.18
N ASN A 67 13.61 6.62 16.46
CA ASN A 67 12.81 7.65 15.80
C ASN A 67 12.41 7.28 14.37
N GLU A 68 12.74 6.06 13.94
CA GLU A 68 12.47 5.55 12.58
C GLU A 68 13.16 6.34 11.44
N ASP A 69 14.08 7.25 11.79
CA ASP A 69 14.86 8.07 10.86
C ASP A 69 16.02 7.29 10.21
N TYR A 70 16.37 6.12 10.73
CA TYR A 70 17.44 5.28 10.21
C TYR A 70 17.11 3.79 10.35
N LEU A 71 17.48 3.00 9.34
CA LEU A 71 17.41 1.55 9.42
C LEU A 71 18.63 0.89 8.81
N ILE A 72 18.87 -0.34 9.24
CA ILE A 72 19.90 -1.19 8.66
C ILE A 72 19.31 -2.52 8.22
N THR A 73 19.91 -3.08 7.19
CA THR A 73 19.59 -4.39 6.63
C THR A 73 20.84 -5.26 6.70
N TYR A 74 20.69 -6.55 7.05
CA TYR A 74 21.81 -7.48 7.16
C TYR A 74 21.54 -8.77 6.40
N SER A 75 22.49 -9.15 5.56
CA SER A 75 22.52 -10.47 4.90
C SER A 75 23.57 -11.36 5.56
N LYS A 76 23.11 -12.48 6.13
CA LYS A 76 23.99 -13.49 6.73
C LYS A 76 24.88 -14.19 5.70
N GLU A 77 24.36 -14.41 4.49
CA GLU A 77 25.11 -15.08 3.41
C GLU A 77 26.18 -14.16 2.83
N ASP A 78 25.83 -12.91 2.55
CA ASP A 78 26.76 -11.91 2.02
C ASP A 78 27.68 -11.28 3.08
N ARG A 79 27.36 -11.52 4.36
CA ARG A 79 27.98 -10.92 5.56
C ARG A 79 28.15 -9.41 5.41
N SER A 80 27.07 -8.74 5.05
CA SER A 80 27.05 -7.30 4.83
C SER A 80 25.90 -6.65 5.57
N ILE A 81 26.18 -5.47 6.11
CA ILE A 81 25.19 -4.55 6.66
C ILE A 81 25.08 -3.37 5.71
N VAL A 82 23.86 -2.93 5.41
CA VAL A 82 23.59 -1.74 4.62
C VAL A 82 22.73 -0.79 5.43
N GLY A 83 23.15 0.47 5.54
CA GLY A 83 22.46 1.52 6.26
C GLY A 83 21.68 2.45 5.34
N TRP A 84 20.56 2.93 5.85
CA TRP A 84 19.58 3.70 5.10
C TRP A 84 19.04 4.85 5.97
N ASN A 85 19.10 6.06 5.43
CA ASN A 85 18.40 7.22 6.00
C ASN A 85 16.93 7.21 5.53
N VAL A 86 16.01 7.50 6.46
CA VAL A 86 14.58 7.65 6.22
C VAL A 86 14.28 9.14 6.27
N GLU A 87 14.01 9.77 5.12
CA GLU A 87 13.80 11.23 5.08
C GLU A 87 12.33 11.65 5.13
N ASP A 88 11.44 10.83 4.58
CA ASP A 88 10.03 11.18 4.42
C ASP A 88 9.17 9.92 4.36
N ILE A 89 8.45 9.65 5.45
CA ILE A 89 7.56 8.50 5.60
C ILE A 89 6.46 8.52 4.53
N ASP A 90 5.99 9.71 4.14
CA ASP A 90 4.92 9.86 3.16
C ASP A 90 5.40 9.58 1.73
N LYS A 91 6.72 9.64 1.49
CA LYS A 91 7.32 9.35 0.18
C LYS A 91 7.96 7.95 0.08
N VAL A 92 7.98 7.17 1.17
CA VAL A 92 8.56 5.80 1.23
C VAL A 92 9.98 5.77 0.63
N GLN A 93 10.75 6.84 0.80
CA GLN A 93 12.06 6.97 0.16
C GLN A 93 13.19 6.68 1.14
N LEU A 94 13.82 5.51 0.97
CA LEU A 94 15.06 5.16 1.66
C LEU A 94 16.26 5.69 0.87
N LYS A 95 17.16 6.41 1.55
CA LYS A 95 18.42 6.85 0.96
C LYS A 95 19.57 5.99 1.45
N PHE A 96 20.31 5.41 0.50
CA PHE A 96 21.52 4.68 0.80
C PHE A 96 22.51 5.58 1.56
N ASP A 97 23.00 5.08 2.68
CA ASP A 97 24.00 5.76 3.50
C ASP A 97 25.36 5.07 3.38
N GLN A 98 25.42 3.79 3.73
CA GLN A 98 26.68 3.04 3.75
C GLN A 98 26.50 1.52 3.59
N THR A 99 27.60 0.85 3.29
CA THR A 99 27.71 -0.61 3.36
C THR A 99 28.95 -1.02 4.15
N VAL A 100 28.78 -1.94 5.08
CA VAL A 100 29.85 -2.54 5.87
C VAL A 100 29.91 -4.04 5.59
N LYS A 101 31.11 -4.52 5.23
CA LYS A 101 31.41 -5.94 5.04
C LYS A 101 32.05 -6.51 6.30
N ILE A 102 31.63 -7.71 6.67
CA ILE A 102 32.02 -8.34 7.93
C ILE A 102 32.62 -9.71 7.62
N ASN A 103 33.77 -9.99 8.23
CA ASN A 103 34.44 -11.28 8.05
C ASN A 103 33.86 -12.36 8.98
N GLU A 104 33.24 -11.96 10.08
CA GLU A 104 32.76 -12.83 11.15
C GLU A 104 31.24 -12.74 11.33
N SER A 105 30.66 -13.80 11.89
CA SER A 105 29.24 -13.79 12.25
C SER A 105 28.95 -12.75 13.33
N ILE A 106 27.86 -12.02 13.16
CA ILE A 106 27.35 -11.06 14.15
C ILE A 106 26.56 -11.82 15.22
N TYR A 107 26.78 -11.46 16.49
CA TYR A 107 26.00 -11.95 17.63
C TYR A 107 24.90 -10.98 18.03
N SER A 108 25.17 -9.68 17.97
CA SER A 108 24.20 -8.63 18.26
C SER A 108 24.40 -7.43 17.36
N LEU A 109 23.31 -6.76 17.05
CA LEU A 109 23.25 -5.58 16.21
C LEU A 109 22.30 -4.60 16.89
N CYS A 110 22.73 -3.34 17.04
CA CYS A 110 21.91 -2.27 17.61
C CYS A 110 22.05 -1.03 16.75
N VAL A 111 20.94 -0.31 16.58
CA VAL A 111 20.86 0.86 15.71
C VAL A 111 20.33 2.06 16.50
N SER A 112 20.85 3.23 16.16
CA SER A 112 20.41 4.55 16.57
C SER A 112 20.13 5.37 15.32
N ASP A 113 19.58 6.57 15.47
CA ASP A 113 19.15 7.40 14.32
C ASP A 113 20.32 7.87 13.44
N GLU A 114 21.56 7.76 13.90
CA GLU A 114 22.74 8.15 13.11
C GLU A 114 23.69 6.99 12.82
N LYS A 115 23.72 5.99 13.71
CA LYS A 115 24.83 5.02 13.80
C LYS A 115 24.32 3.65 14.18
N PHE A 116 25.12 2.64 13.89
CA PHE A 116 24.89 1.30 14.42
C PHE A 116 26.13 0.71 15.06
N ILE A 117 25.92 -0.24 15.97
CA ILE A 117 26.98 -1.04 16.57
C ILE A 117 26.71 -2.52 16.34
N PHE A 118 27.77 -3.29 16.12
CA PHE A 118 27.67 -4.74 16.02
C PHE A 118 28.77 -5.43 16.82
N ASN A 119 28.41 -6.56 17.43
CA ASN A 119 29.32 -7.40 18.17
C ASN A 119 29.58 -8.70 17.41
N ASN A 120 30.84 -9.09 17.32
CA ASN A 120 31.27 -10.38 16.81
C ASN A 120 32.37 -10.95 17.72
N LYS A 121 33.01 -12.06 17.31
CA LYS A 121 34.07 -12.71 18.09
C LYS A 121 35.30 -11.82 18.35
N ASN A 122 35.49 -10.77 17.54
CA ASN A 122 36.60 -9.83 17.65
C ASN A 122 36.24 -8.60 18.51
N GLY A 123 35.01 -8.50 19.00
CA GLY A 123 34.54 -7.41 19.87
C GLY A 123 33.46 -6.52 19.23
N THR A 124 33.35 -5.31 19.74
CA THR A 124 32.36 -4.29 19.33
C THR A 124 32.92 -3.40 18.22
N HIS A 125 32.09 -3.15 17.20
CA HIS A 125 32.44 -2.36 16.03
C HIS A 125 31.34 -1.32 15.77
N ASN A 126 31.72 -0.15 15.26
CA ASN A 126 30.80 0.94 14.94
C ASN A 126 30.65 1.05 13.42
N GLY A 127 29.41 1.09 12.93
CA GLY A 127 29.04 1.61 11.61
C GLY A 127 28.69 3.09 11.72
N LYS A 128 29.04 3.88 10.70
CA LYS A 128 29.12 5.33 10.82
C LYS A 128 27.83 6.05 10.49
#